data_AF-A0A133U7L6-F1
#
_entry.id   AF-A0A133U7L6-F1
#
_cell.length_a   1.000
_cell.length_b   1.000
_cell.length_c   1.000
_cell.angle_alpha   90.00
_cell.angle_beta   90.00
_cell.angle_gamma   90.00
#
_symmetry.space_group_name_H-M   'P 1'
#
loop_
_entity.id
_entity.type
_entity.pdbx_description
1 polymer ?
#
loop_
_entity_poly.entity_id
_entity_poly.type
_entity_poly.pdbx_seq_one_letter_code
_entity_poly.pdbx_strand_id
1 'polypeptide(L)'
;MQNPSHSYSQAGDYTVILEVTDEDGAMGSCRQTISVTLAQNTLSTFAIPSDGGNVTLSPAGGTNEKGTEVTVTAEPASGYRFDHWSGDLSGTSKTKTVTINSDMEIIAHFIETGEEKQSSEKLPEEDSQRETGTEYPLTWIGLGVIIALITGIGIGKKT
;
A
#
# COMPACT_ATOMS: atom_id res chain seq x y z
N MET A 1 39.36 -46.57 6.56
CA MET A 1 38.66 -45.50 7.32
C MET A 1 37.55 -44.95 6.44
N GLN A 2 36.33 -44.80 6.96
CA GLN A 2 35.25 -44.12 6.25
C GLN A 2 35.24 -42.63 6.66
N ASN A 3 35.05 -41.74 5.69
CA ASN A 3 34.95 -40.29 5.90
C ASN A 3 33.76 -39.72 5.11
N PRO A 4 32.51 -40.06 5.50
CA PRO A 4 31.32 -39.56 4.83
C PRO A 4 31.16 -38.05 5.08
N SER A 5 30.65 -37.33 4.08
CA SER A 5 30.31 -35.90 4.16
C SER A 5 28.82 -35.68 3.92
N HIS A 6 28.23 -34.72 4.61
CA HIS A 6 26.85 -34.29 4.42
C HIS A 6 26.73 -32.77 4.51
N SER A 7 25.80 -32.18 3.77
CA SER A 7 25.53 -30.74 3.76
C SER A 7 24.08 -30.47 4.16
N TYR A 8 23.89 -29.59 5.15
CA TYR A 8 22.58 -29.17 5.63
C TYR A 8 22.24 -27.81 5.02
N SER A 9 21.09 -27.72 4.34
CA SER A 9 20.61 -26.48 3.69
C SER A 9 19.53 -25.74 4.48
N GLN A 10 19.04 -26.34 5.57
CA GLN A 10 18.02 -25.77 6.45
C GLN A 10 18.60 -25.59 7.85
N ALA A 11 18.12 -24.57 8.57
CA ALA A 11 18.40 -24.47 9.99
C ALA A 11 17.69 -25.60 10.75
N GLY A 12 18.30 -26.02 11.84
CA GLY A 12 17.78 -27.07 12.69
C GLY A 12 18.86 -27.81 13.46
N ASP A 13 18.41 -28.61 14.42
CA ASP A 13 19.27 -29.52 15.15
C ASP A 13 19.25 -30.91 14.49
N TYR A 14 20.40 -31.34 14.02
CA TYR A 14 20.59 -32.63 13.36
C TYR A 14 21.32 -33.59 14.28
N THR A 15 20.73 -34.75 14.53
CA THR A 15 21.38 -35.82 15.28
C THR A 15 22.05 -36.77 14.31
N VAL A 16 23.38 -36.76 14.29
CA VAL A 16 24.20 -37.73 13.56
C VAL A 16 24.44 -38.93 14.46
N ILE A 17 24.04 -40.11 13.99
CA ILE A 17 24.30 -41.39 14.66
C ILE A 17 25.44 -42.07 13.91
N LEU A 18 26.48 -42.40 14.65
CA LEU A 18 27.53 -43.31 14.18
C LEU A 18 27.22 -44.69 14.73
N GLU A 19 27.05 -45.66 13.85
CA GLU A 19 26.93 -47.07 14.19
C GLU A 19 28.22 -47.79 13.77
N VAL A 20 28.74 -48.63 14.66
CA VAL A 20 29.92 -49.45 14.41
C VAL A 20 29.54 -50.89 14.72
N THR A 21 29.83 -51.79 13.78
CA THR A 21 29.67 -53.24 13.97
C THR A 21 31.05 -53.88 14.04
N ASP A 22 31.31 -54.72 15.03
CA ASP A 22 32.55 -55.51 15.10
C ASP A 22 32.48 -56.78 14.23
N GLU A 23 33.58 -57.56 14.23
CA GLU A 23 33.70 -58.78 13.41
C GLU A 23 32.76 -59.91 13.86
N ASP A 24 32.32 -59.87 15.12
CA ASP A 24 31.38 -60.84 15.71
C ASP A 24 29.91 -60.42 15.52
N GLY A 25 29.67 -59.25 14.92
CA GLY A 25 28.34 -58.71 14.64
C GLY A 25 27.74 -57.87 15.77
N ALA A 26 28.48 -57.58 16.84
CA ALA A 26 28.00 -56.68 17.89
C ALA A 26 28.03 -55.23 17.40
N MET A 27 26.96 -54.49 17.70
CA MET A 27 26.79 -53.10 17.28
C MET A 27 26.96 -52.15 18.47
N GLY A 28 27.75 -51.10 18.30
CA GLY A 28 27.80 -49.94 19.18
C GLY A 28 27.34 -48.70 18.43
N SER A 29 26.76 -47.74 19.14
CA SER A 29 26.42 -46.44 18.55
C SER A 29 26.85 -45.27 19.42
N CYS A 30 27.12 -44.15 18.76
CA CYS A 30 27.34 -42.85 19.37
C CYS A 30 26.49 -41.82 18.64
N ARG A 31 26.10 -40.75 19.33
CA ARG A 31 25.30 -39.66 18.76
C ARG A 31 25.97 -38.31 18.99
N GLN A 32 25.89 -37.45 17.98
CA GLN A 32 26.33 -36.06 18.04
C GLN A 32 25.22 -35.17 17.50
N THR A 33 24.93 -34.08 18.21
CA THR A 33 24.02 -33.05 17.73
C THR A 33 24.81 -31.95 17.03
N ILE A 34 24.33 -31.52 15.86
CA ILE A 34 24.85 -30.41 15.06
C ILE A 34 23.73 -29.38 14.95
N SER A 35 23.98 -28.15 15.43
CA SER A 35 23.03 -27.04 15.30
C SER A 35 23.40 -26.18 14.10
N VAL A 36 22.49 -26.10 13.13
CA VAL A 36 22.62 -25.24 11.94
C VAL A 36 21.72 -24.03 12.13
N THR A 37 22.27 -22.83 11.99
CA THR A 37 21.53 -21.56 12.10
C THR A 37 21.64 -20.74 10.82
N LEU A 38 20.58 -20.01 10.48
CA LEU A 38 20.60 -19.06 9.38
C LEU A 38 21.06 -17.69 9.88
N ALA A 39 21.68 -16.91 8.98
CA ALA A 39 21.98 -15.52 9.25
C ALA A 39 20.68 -14.73 9.52
N GLN A 40 20.74 -13.74 10.39
CA GLN A 40 19.64 -12.81 10.63
C GLN A 40 19.88 -11.51 9.87
N ASN A 41 18.80 -10.89 9.42
CA ASN A 41 18.81 -9.66 8.65
C ASN A 41 17.72 -8.70 9.11
N THR A 42 17.97 -7.41 8.99
CA THR A 42 17.03 -6.35 9.40
C THR A 42 16.20 -5.86 8.23
N LEU A 43 14.89 -5.68 8.45
CA LEU A 43 14.00 -4.98 7.52
C LEU A 43 13.59 -3.63 8.12
N SER A 44 13.94 -2.54 7.44
CA SER A 44 13.57 -1.17 7.81
C SER A 44 12.49 -0.63 6.87
N THR A 45 11.52 0.11 7.41
CA THR A 45 10.43 0.70 6.62
C THR A 45 10.29 2.20 6.87
N PHE A 46 9.97 2.93 5.81
CA PHE A 46 9.77 4.38 5.84
C PHE A 46 8.51 4.80 5.06
N ALA A 47 7.92 5.93 5.44
CA ALA A 47 6.81 6.57 4.75
C ALA A 47 7.24 7.97 4.27
N ILE A 48 6.91 8.30 3.02
CA ILE A 48 7.15 9.62 2.43
C ILE A 48 5.85 10.15 1.82
N PRO A 49 5.33 11.32 2.25
CA PRO A 49 5.76 12.04 3.45
C PRO A 49 5.47 11.21 4.71
N SER A 50 6.12 11.54 5.83
CA SER A 50 6.03 10.75 7.08
C SER A 50 4.65 10.75 7.72
N ASP A 51 3.84 11.76 7.44
CA ASP A 51 2.43 11.89 7.83
C ASP A 51 1.46 11.30 6.79
N GLY A 52 1.96 10.88 5.62
CA GLY A 52 1.16 10.35 4.53
C GLY A 52 0.60 8.95 4.79
N GLY A 53 1.16 8.22 5.75
CA GLY A 53 0.71 6.89 6.12
C GLY A 53 1.70 6.11 6.98
N ASN A 54 1.43 4.83 7.15
CA ASN A 54 2.26 3.87 7.87
C ASN A 54 2.57 2.65 6.99
N VAL A 55 3.57 1.86 7.38
CA VAL A 55 3.89 0.57 6.78
C VAL A 55 3.77 -0.51 7.86
N THR A 56 2.94 -1.53 7.63
CA THR A 56 2.80 -2.69 8.51
C THR A 56 3.47 -3.93 7.92
N LEU A 57 3.96 -4.79 8.81
CA LEU A 57 4.70 -6.01 8.49
C LEU A 57 4.01 -7.23 9.10
N SER A 58 3.92 -8.31 8.33
CA SER A 58 3.45 -9.62 8.79
C SER A 58 4.37 -10.73 8.28
N PRO A 59 5.15 -11.40 9.15
CA PRO A 59 5.25 -11.20 10.59
C PRO A 59 5.74 -9.79 10.98
N ALA A 60 5.37 -9.33 12.18
CA ALA A 60 5.75 -8.00 12.67
C ALA A 60 7.28 -7.86 12.72
N GLY A 61 7.76 -6.67 12.37
CA GLY A 61 9.17 -6.39 12.05
C GLY A 61 10.19 -6.65 13.16
N GLY A 62 11.47 -6.62 12.75
CA GLY A 62 12.64 -6.90 13.57
C GLY A 62 13.78 -7.51 12.75
N THR A 63 14.64 -8.29 13.40
CA THR A 63 15.59 -9.20 12.76
C THR A 63 14.89 -10.49 12.37
N ASN A 64 14.90 -10.81 11.07
CA ASN A 64 14.32 -12.03 10.52
C ASN A 64 15.42 -12.98 10.04
N GLU A 65 15.17 -14.28 10.06
CA GLU A 65 16.08 -15.24 9.44
C GLU A 65 16.13 -15.03 7.93
N LYS A 66 17.32 -15.19 7.35
CA LYS A 66 17.50 -15.15 5.91
C LYS A 66 16.59 -16.18 5.23
N GLY A 67 15.86 -15.75 4.20
CA GLY A 67 14.88 -16.56 3.49
C GLY A 67 13.46 -16.42 4.02
N THR A 68 13.24 -15.69 5.12
CA THR A 68 11.89 -15.41 5.63
C THR A 68 11.09 -14.58 4.62
N GLU A 69 9.86 -14.99 4.35
CA GLU A 69 8.90 -14.19 3.59
C GLU A 69 8.12 -13.26 4.53
N VAL A 70 8.16 -11.97 4.26
CA VAL A 70 7.44 -10.95 5.01
C VAL A 70 6.45 -10.26 4.09
N THR A 71 5.21 -10.13 4.55
CA THR A 71 4.18 -9.32 3.89
C THR A 71 4.30 -7.89 4.37
N VAL A 72 4.41 -6.97 3.41
CA VAL A 72 4.51 -5.52 3.63
C VAL A 72 3.23 -4.87 3.12
N THR A 73 2.61 -4.03 3.94
CA THR A 73 1.36 -3.34 3.61
C THR A 73 1.49 -1.84 3.87
N ALA A 74 1.18 -1.02 2.87
CA ALA A 74 1.09 0.43 3.02
C ALA A 74 -0.31 0.80 3.56
N GLU A 75 -0.38 1.67 4.55
CA GLU A 75 -1.61 2.14 5.18
C GLU A 75 -1.67 3.67 5.07
N PRO A 76 -2.29 4.22 4.00
CA PRO A 76 -2.42 5.66 3.83
C PRO A 76 -3.17 6.31 4.99
N ALA A 77 -2.68 7.47 5.42
CA ALA A 77 -3.40 8.35 6.33
C ALA A 77 -4.59 9.02 5.62
N SER A 78 -5.48 9.64 6.41
CA SER A 78 -6.60 10.41 5.86
C SER A 78 -6.08 11.55 4.96
N GLY A 79 -6.71 11.74 3.80
CA GLY A 79 -6.27 12.73 2.82
C GLY A 79 -5.11 12.27 1.93
N TYR A 80 -4.59 11.05 2.10
CA TYR A 80 -3.54 10.49 1.25
C TYR A 80 -4.00 9.22 0.52
N ARG A 81 -3.31 8.90 -0.57
CA ARG A 81 -3.35 7.58 -1.20
C ARG A 81 -1.92 7.06 -1.37
N PHE A 82 -1.80 5.73 -1.36
CA PHE A 82 -0.55 5.08 -1.71
C PHE A 82 -0.25 5.27 -3.21
N ASP A 83 0.98 5.63 -3.54
CA ASP A 83 1.45 5.81 -4.90
C ASP A 83 2.29 4.61 -5.35
N HIS A 84 3.44 4.38 -4.72
CA HIS A 84 4.34 3.26 -5.04
C HIS A 84 5.34 2.92 -3.92
N TRP A 85 5.96 1.75 -4.04
CA TRP A 85 7.10 1.31 -3.23
C TRP A 85 8.43 1.70 -3.89
N SER A 86 9.45 2.00 -3.08
CA SER A 86 10.85 2.14 -3.51
C SER A 86 11.82 1.59 -2.46
N GLY A 87 13.13 1.66 -2.75
CA GLY A 87 14.18 0.98 -1.98
C GLY A 87 14.39 -0.44 -2.51
N ASP A 88 14.39 -1.43 -1.63
CA ASP A 88 14.52 -2.85 -1.94
C ASP A 88 13.20 -3.52 -2.36
N LEU A 89 12.09 -2.76 -2.37
CA LEU A 89 10.80 -3.18 -2.91
C LEU A 89 10.31 -2.15 -3.94
N SER A 90 9.60 -2.61 -4.96
CA SER A 90 9.02 -1.74 -6.00
C SER A 90 7.59 -2.15 -6.38
N GLY A 91 6.88 -1.25 -7.04
CA GLY A 91 5.55 -1.47 -7.60
C GLY A 91 4.44 -0.70 -6.90
N THR A 92 3.22 -0.83 -7.41
CA THR A 92 2.05 -0.01 -7.03
C THR A 92 0.97 -0.79 -6.26
N SER A 93 1.19 -2.09 -6.03
CA SER A 93 0.30 -2.89 -5.18
C SER A 93 0.49 -2.52 -3.71
N LYS A 94 -0.61 -2.13 -3.04
CA LYS A 94 -0.63 -1.72 -1.63
C LYS A 94 -0.08 -2.78 -0.66
N THR A 95 -0.19 -4.06 -1.03
CA THR A 95 0.34 -5.20 -0.27
C THR A 95 1.25 -6.03 -1.17
N LYS A 96 2.45 -6.38 -0.69
CA LYS A 96 3.39 -7.26 -1.39
C LYS A 96 4.16 -8.13 -0.41
N THR A 97 4.60 -9.29 -0.88
CA THR A 97 5.51 -10.18 -0.16
C THR A 97 6.95 -9.91 -0.60
N VAL A 98 7.88 -9.90 0.35
CA VAL A 98 9.32 -9.76 0.13
C VAL A 98 10.05 -10.88 0.87
N THR A 99 11.09 -11.44 0.26
CA THR A 99 11.97 -12.43 0.90
C THR A 99 13.21 -11.73 1.46
N ILE A 100 13.46 -11.88 2.75
CA ILE A 100 14.62 -11.27 3.43
C ILE A 100 15.89 -12.02 3.05
N ASN A 101 16.70 -11.46 2.16
CA ASN A 101 17.94 -12.10 1.66
C ASN A 101 19.23 -11.38 2.13
N SER A 102 19.11 -10.14 2.58
CA SER A 102 20.11 -9.28 3.21
C SER A 102 19.39 -8.29 4.12
N ASP A 103 20.11 -7.32 4.68
CA ASP A 103 19.47 -6.15 5.27
C ASP A 103 18.75 -5.38 4.14
N MET A 104 17.53 -4.92 4.43
CA MET A 104 16.64 -4.32 3.42
C MET A 104 16.00 -3.03 3.96
N GLU A 105 15.77 -2.09 3.04
CA GLU A 105 15.08 -0.84 3.27
C GLU A 105 13.90 -0.69 2.29
N ILE A 106 12.70 -0.48 2.80
CA ILE A 106 11.48 -0.31 1.98
C ILE A 106 10.83 1.03 2.30
N ILE A 107 10.51 1.79 1.25
CA ILE A 107 9.93 3.12 1.37
C ILE A 107 8.57 3.14 0.68
N ALA A 108 7.51 3.47 1.42
CA ALA A 108 6.18 3.74 0.87
C ALA A 108 6.06 5.22 0.50
N HIS A 109 5.70 5.50 -0.76
CA HIS A 109 5.35 6.84 -1.21
C HIS A 109 3.84 7.03 -1.18
N PHE A 110 3.41 8.12 -0.55
CA PHE A 110 2.03 8.57 -0.46
C PHE A 110 1.89 9.94 -1.09
N ILE A 111 0.72 10.19 -1.67
CA ILE A 111 0.38 11.46 -2.31
C ILE A 111 -0.99 11.91 -1.83
N GLU A 112 -1.14 13.21 -1.64
CA GLU A 112 -2.41 13.80 -1.21
C GLU A 112 -3.51 13.47 -2.23
N THR A 113 -4.64 13.03 -1.71
CA THR A 113 -5.90 12.94 -2.44
C THR A 113 -6.50 14.33 -2.35
N GLY A 114 -6.34 15.14 -3.41
CA GLY A 114 -6.85 16.51 -3.42
C GLY A 114 -8.31 16.54 -2.98
N GLU A 115 -8.66 17.46 -2.08
CA GLU A 115 -10.05 17.74 -1.77
C GLU A 115 -10.74 18.20 -3.07
N GLU A 116 -11.63 17.38 -3.62
CA GLU A 116 -12.65 17.92 -4.50
C GLU A 116 -13.44 18.92 -3.65
N LYS A 117 -13.13 20.21 -3.80
CA LYS A 117 -14.04 21.27 -3.40
C LYS A 117 -15.31 21.07 -4.22
N GLN A 118 -16.23 20.29 -3.69
CA GLN A 118 -17.60 20.21 -4.17
C GLN A 118 -18.13 21.63 -4.08
N SER A 119 -18.21 22.30 -5.23
CA SER A 119 -18.80 23.61 -5.39
C SER A 119 -20.22 23.55 -4.82
N SER A 120 -20.41 23.97 -3.57
CA SER A 120 -21.71 24.38 -3.08
C SER A 120 -21.97 25.73 -3.73
N GLU A 121 -22.36 25.71 -5.00
CA GLU A 121 -22.97 26.85 -5.67
C GLU A 121 -24.20 27.19 -4.83
N LYS A 122 -24.10 28.25 -4.02
CA LYS A 122 -25.21 28.80 -3.27
C LYS A 122 -26.26 29.22 -4.28
N LEU A 123 -27.29 28.39 -4.49
CA LEU A 123 -28.49 28.79 -5.22
C LEU A 123 -28.97 30.11 -4.60
N PRO A 124 -29.10 31.20 -5.37
CA PRO A 124 -29.79 32.37 -4.85
C PRO A 124 -31.22 31.92 -4.55
N GLU A 125 -31.70 32.21 -3.34
CA GLU A 125 -33.12 32.06 -3.01
C GLU A 125 -33.90 33.01 -3.94
N GLU A 126 -34.53 32.46 -4.98
CA GLU A 126 -35.49 33.22 -5.79
C GLU A 126 -36.70 33.52 -4.91
N ASP A 127 -36.90 34.81 -4.63
CA ASP A 127 -38.11 35.32 -4.00
C ASP A 127 -39.29 35.07 -4.95
N SER A 128 -40.18 34.16 -4.53
CA SER A 128 -41.40 33.78 -5.24
C SER A 128 -42.38 34.96 -5.27
N GLN A 129 -42.37 35.73 -6.35
CA GLN A 129 -43.51 36.54 -6.77
C GLN A 129 -44.02 36.05 -8.14
N ARG A 130 -45.30 35.70 -8.16
CA ARG A 130 -46.05 35.15 -9.30
C ARG A 130 -46.12 36.16 -10.45
N GLU A 131 -46.03 35.68 -11.70
CA GLU A 131 -47.09 35.85 -12.71
C GLU A 131 -46.72 35.23 -14.08
N THR A 132 -47.75 35.00 -14.88
CA THR A 132 -47.93 34.06 -16.00
C THR A 132 -47.29 34.48 -17.33
N GLY A 133 -46.80 33.54 -18.15
CA GLY A 133 -46.59 33.79 -19.59
C GLY A 133 -45.68 32.81 -20.35
N THR A 134 -46.34 31.94 -21.13
CA THR A 134 -45.95 31.19 -22.35
C THR A 134 -44.52 31.23 -22.95
N GLU A 135 -44.09 30.02 -23.39
CA GLU A 135 -43.22 29.61 -24.52
C GLU A 135 -41.73 29.21 -24.28
N TYR A 136 -41.35 28.07 -24.87
CA TYR A 136 -40.01 27.41 -24.93
C TYR A 136 -39.58 27.29 -26.42
N PRO A 137 -38.29 27.25 -26.85
CA PRO A 137 -37.32 26.19 -26.46
C PRO A 137 -35.80 26.53 -26.38
N LEU A 138 -35.05 25.54 -25.88
CA LEU A 138 -33.63 25.48 -25.48
C LEU A 138 -32.61 25.56 -26.64
N THR A 139 -31.44 26.20 -26.42
CA THR A 139 -30.12 25.71 -26.89
C THR A 139 -29.00 26.07 -25.89
N TRP A 140 -28.07 25.15 -25.67
CA TRP A 140 -26.96 25.24 -24.73
C TRP A 140 -25.64 25.28 -25.53
N ILE A 141 -24.93 26.42 -25.55
CA ILE A 141 -23.51 26.48 -25.94
C ILE A 141 -22.81 27.59 -25.13
N GLY A 142 -21.66 27.27 -24.55
CA GLY A 142 -20.98 28.07 -23.54
C GLY A 142 -20.17 29.28 -24.02
N LEU A 143 -19.58 29.95 -23.02
CA LEU A 143 -18.65 31.08 -23.03
C LEU A 143 -19.12 32.37 -23.71
N GLY A 144 -19.38 33.42 -22.92
CA GLY A 144 -19.40 34.80 -23.42
C GLY A 144 -20.31 35.73 -22.64
N VAL A 145 -19.71 36.63 -21.87
CA VAL A 145 -20.31 37.73 -21.12
C VAL A 145 -21.02 38.73 -22.09
N ILE A 146 -22.03 39.48 -21.60
CA ILE A 146 -22.20 40.97 -21.74
C ILE A 146 -23.60 41.49 -22.16
N ILE A 147 -24.17 42.27 -21.22
CA ILE A 147 -25.02 43.48 -21.30
C ILE A 147 -26.53 43.38 -21.53
N ALA A 148 -27.23 43.83 -20.47
CA ALA A 148 -28.61 44.32 -20.46
C ALA A 148 -28.73 45.72 -21.09
N LEU A 149 -29.82 45.97 -21.82
CA LEU A 149 -30.45 47.30 -21.88
C LEU A 149 -31.97 47.13 -21.90
N ILE A 150 -32.58 47.56 -20.80
CA ILE A 150 -34.02 47.69 -20.60
C ILE A 150 -34.45 49.00 -21.24
N THR A 151 -35.48 48.99 -22.09
CA THR A 151 -36.34 50.17 -22.29
C THR A 151 -37.75 49.71 -22.65
N GLY A 152 -38.59 49.53 -21.64
CA GLY A 152 -40.04 49.43 -21.80
C GLY A 152 -40.68 50.78 -21.48
N ILE A 153 -41.48 51.30 -22.40
CA ILE A 153 -42.52 52.31 -22.10
C ILE A 153 -43.81 51.80 -22.72
N GLY A 154 -44.70 51.27 -21.89
CA GLY A 154 -46.09 50.98 -22.23
C GLY A 154 -46.99 51.64 -21.21
N ILE A 155 -47.72 52.68 -21.63
CA ILE A 155 -48.83 53.27 -20.85
C ILE A 155 -50.10 52.92 -21.60
N GLY A 156 -50.95 52.08 -21.00
CA GLY A 156 -52.26 51.74 -21.54
C GLY A 156 -53.31 52.82 -21.29
N LYS A 157 -54.44 52.75 -22.02
CA LYS A 157 -55.74 53.20 -21.53
C LYS A 157 -56.87 52.33 -22.08
N LYS A 158 -57.75 51.96 -21.13
CA LYS A 158 -59.10 51.40 -21.31
C LYS A 158 -60.00 52.38 -22.06
N THR A 159 -60.63 51.93 -23.15
CA THR A 159 -62.08 51.71 -23.32
C THR A 159 -62.31 50.96 -24.62
#